data_AF-A0A7V7VMX7-F1
#
_entry.id   AF-A0A7V7VMX7-F1
#
_cell.length_a   1.000
_cell.length_b   1.000
_cell.length_c   1.000
_cell.angle_alpha   90.00
_cell.angle_beta   90.00
_cell.angle_gamma   90.00
#
_symmetry.space_group_name_H-M   'P 1'
#
loop_
_entity.id
_entity.type
_entity.pdbx_description
1 polymer ?
#
loop_
_entity_poly.entity_id
_entity_poly.type
_entity_poly.pdbx_seq_one_letter_code
_entity_poly.pdbx_strand_id
1 'polypeptide(L)'
;AALNAQSISKTASMALGVREIQAHLRGEISLNTTIEKITQATKHYAKRQITWFNNQHHFLPWNLSHFSSMEEAVKKAAITLSHFQKNLPLQ
;
A
#
# COMPACT_ATOMS: atom_id res chain seq x y z
N ALA A 1 13.24 29.72 15.92
CA ALA A 1 11.85 29.27 15.80
C ALA A 1 11.85 27.75 15.87
N ALA A 2 11.54 27.17 17.03
CA ALA A 2 11.40 25.73 17.15
C ALA A 2 10.16 25.32 16.35
N LEU A 3 10.34 24.47 15.33
CA LEU A 3 9.23 23.81 14.66
C LEU A 3 8.44 23.08 15.76
N ASN A 4 7.21 23.53 16.02
CA ASN A 4 6.26 22.86 16.90
C ASN A 4 6.04 21.45 16.33
N ALA A 5 6.84 20.49 16.80
CA ALA A 5 6.69 19.09 16.48
C ALA A 5 5.45 18.60 17.21
N GLN A 6 4.28 18.79 16.60
CA GLN A 6 3.08 18.07 16.99
C GLN A 6 3.48 16.59 17.07
N SER A 7 3.36 15.98 18.26
CA SER A 7 3.78 14.60 18.46
C SER A 7 3.02 13.71 17.48
N ILE A 8 3.75 13.04 16.58
CA ILE A 8 3.16 12.10 15.63
C ILE A 8 2.40 11.02 16.41
N SER A 9 1.22 10.63 15.91
CA SER A 9 0.44 9.57 16.57
C SER A 9 1.20 8.24 16.54
N LYS A 10 0.91 7.35 17.50
CA LYS A 10 1.52 6.02 17.55
C LYS A 10 1.39 5.28 16.21
N THR A 11 0.20 5.30 15.61
CA THR A 11 -0.05 4.65 14.31
C THR A 11 0.76 5.29 13.19
N ALA A 12 0.78 6.62 13.09
CA ALA A 12 1.53 7.31 12.04
C ALA A 12 3.04 7.12 12.20
N SER A 13 3.55 6.99 13.43
CA SER A 13 4.97 6.71 13.70
C SER A 13 5.44 5.34 13.18
N MET A 14 4.51 4.40 13.00
CA MET A 14 4.77 3.07 12.48
C MET A 14 4.71 3.00 10.95
N ALA A 15 4.33 4.11 10.28
CA ALA A 15 4.30 4.15 8.83
C ALA A 15 5.70 3.99 8.23
N LEU A 16 5.75 3.30 7.09
CA LEU A 16 6.99 2.99 6.41
C LEU A 16 7.73 4.27 6.01
N GLY A 17 9.00 4.38 6.40
CA GLY A 17 9.86 5.52 6.09
C GLY A 17 9.86 6.66 7.11
N VAL A 18 8.92 6.67 8.07
CA VAL A 18 8.87 7.74 9.08
C VAL A 18 10.11 7.73 9.97
N ARG A 19 10.57 6.55 10.41
CA ARG A 19 11.74 6.42 11.29
C ARG A 19 13.03 6.82 10.57
N GLU A 20 13.16 6.44 9.30
CA GLU A 20 14.29 6.77 8.44
C GLU A 20 14.36 8.28 8.18
N ILE A 21 13.23 8.92 7.85
CA ILE A 21 13.14 10.37 7.67
C ILE A 21 13.52 11.08 8.97
N GLN A 22 12.98 10.64 10.10
CA GLN A 22 13.32 11.22 11.40
C GLN A 22 14.82 11.10 11.74
N ALA A 23 15.43 9.96 11.46
CA ALA A 23 16.87 9.75 11.66
C ALA A 23 17.70 10.67 10.76
N HIS A 24 17.28 10.86 9.49
CA HIS A 24 17.92 11.80 8.58
C HIS A 24 17.84 13.24 9.09
N LEU A 25 16.65 13.68 9.53
CA LEU A 25 16.43 15.02 10.06
C LEU A 25 17.23 15.29 11.35
N ARG A 26 17.54 14.24 12.13
CA ARG A 26 18.45 14.32 13.29
C ARG A 26 19.93 14.24 12.92
N GLY A 27 20.27 14.07 11.64
CA GLY A 27 21.65 13.94 11.15
C GLY A 27 22.29 12.57 11.41
N GLU A 28 21.51 11.56 11.81
CA GLU A 28 22.00 10.22 12.16
C GLU A 28 22.36 9.38 10.92
N ILE A 29 21.69 9.63 9.79
CA ILE A 29 21.93 8.95 8.51
C ILE A 29 21.91 9.92 7.33
N SER A 30 22.67 9.59 6.29
CA SER A 30 22.70 10.37 5.05
C SER A 30 21.36 10.30 4.30
N LEU A 31 21.10 11.29 3.45
CA LEU A 31 19.92 11.28 2.57
C LEU A 31 19.91 10.03 1.66
N ASN A 32 21.07 9.66 1.12
CA ASN A 32 21.17 8.50 0.24
C ASN A 32 20.80 7.20 0.98
N THR A 33 21.38 6.99 2.17
CA THR A 33 21.04 5.85 3.04
C THR A 33 19.56 5.83 3.41
N THR A 34 18.95 7.01 3.60
CA THR A 34 17.52 7.14 3.89
C THR A 34 16.67 6.64 2.72
N ILE A 35 16.97 7.11 1.51
CA ILE A 35 16.27 6.71 0.27
C ILE A 35 16.42 5.20 0.03
N GLU A 36 17.62 4.66 0.18
CA GLU A 36 17.91 3.23 0.02
C GLU A 36 17.07 2.38 0.98
N LYS A 37 17.09 2.72 2.28
CA LYS A 37 16.34 2.01 3.32
C LYS A 37 14.83 2.03 3.07
N ILE A 38 14.28 3.21 2.76
CA ILE A 38 12.84 3.35 2.46
C ILE A 38 12.47 2.54 1.24
N THR A 39 13.26 2.62 0.17
CA THR A 39 13.02 1.88 -1.08
C THR A 39 13.03 0.37 -0.83
N GLN A 40 14.01 -0.13 -0.08
CA GLN A 40 14.10 -1.55 0.27
C GLN A 40 12.90 -1.99 1.11
N ALA A 41 12.53 -1.21 2.14
CA ALA A 41 11.38 -1.50 2.98
C ALA A 41 10.07 -1.54 2.16
N THR A 42 9.86 -0.59 1.25
CA THR A 42 8.69 -0.54 0.37
C THR A 42 8.61 -1.78 -0.52
N LYS A 43 9.73 -2.21 -1.12
CA LYS A 43 9.79 -3.45 -1.93
C LYS A 43 9.44 -4.69 -1.09
N HIS A 44 9.99 -4.79 0.11
CA HIS A 44 9.66 -5.89 1.01
C HIS A 44 8.19 -5.89 1.41
N TYR A 45 7.60 -4.72 1.67
CA TYR A 45 6.19 -4.59 2.00
C TYR A 45 5.29 -5.00 0.81
N ALA A 46 5.58 -4.53 -0.40
CA ALA A 46 4.88 -4.94 -1.61
C ALA A 46 4.95 -6.46 -1.83
N LYS A 47 6.13 -7.08 -1.65
CA LYS A 47 6.28 -8.54 -1.72
C LYS A 47 5.41 -9.25 -0.67
N ARG A 48 5.40 -8.77 0.58
CA ARG A 48 4.55 -9.32 1.64
C ARG A 48 3.06 -9.21 1.31
N GLN A 49 2.62 -8.07 0.75
CA GLN A 49 1.23 -7.90 0.31
C GLN A 49 0.86 -8.94 -0.75
N ILE A 50 1.70 -9.11 -1.78
CA ILE A 50 1.49 -10.13 -2.82
C ILE A 50 1.42 -11.53 -2.21
N THR A 51 2.40 -11.91 -1.37
CA THR A 51 2.40 -13.22 -0.71
C THR A 51 1.16 -13.44 0.15
N TRP A 52 0.73 -12.43 0.91
CA TRP A 52 -0.47 -12.52 1.74
C TRP A 52 -1.72 -12.74 0.89
N PHE A 53 -1.90 -11.94 -0.18
CA PHE A 53 -3.04 -12.07 -1.11
C PHE A 53 -3.06 -13.40 -1.85
N ASN A 54 -1.90 -13.91 -2.30
CA ASN A 54 -1.81 -15.22 -2.95
C ASN A 54 -2.27 -16.37 -2.04
N ASN A 55 -2.17 -16.20 -0.72
CA ASN A 55 -2.62 -17.18 0.27
C ASN A 55 -4.09 -16.96 0.70
N GLN A 56 -4.83 -16.04 0.06
CA GLN A 56 -6.25 -15.85 0.31
C GLN A 56 -7.09 -16.47 -0.81
N HIS A 57 -8.09 -17.27 -0.45
CA HIS A 57 -8.94 -17.97 -1.43
C HIS A 57 -10.24 -17.21 -1.79
N HIS A 58 -10.59 -16.17 -1.03
CA HIS A 58 -11.85 -15.42 -1.22
C HIS A 58 -11.71 -14.14 -2.05
N PHE A 59 -10.52 -13.87 -2.57
CA PHE A 59 -10.30 -12.71 -3.44
C PHE A 59 -10.27 -13.14 -4.90
N LEU A 60 -10.94 -12.36 -5.74
CA LEU A 60 -10.81 -12.49 -7.19
C LEU A 60 -9.47 -11.87 -7.61
N PRO A 61 -8.57 -12.63 -8.27
CA PRO A 61 -7.29 -12.09 -8.69
C PRO A 61 -7.51 -11.02 -9.77
N TRP A 62 -7.15 -9.78 -9.45
CA TRP A 62 -7.27 -8.64 -10.37
C TRP A 62 -5.90 -8.16 -10.81
N ASN A 63 -5.44 -8.65 -11.97
CA ASN A 63 -4.18 -8.20 -12.55
C ASN A 63 -4.42 -7.04 -13.53
N LEU A 64 -4.04 -5.83 -13.13
CA LEU A 64 -4.19 -4.62 -13.95
C LEU A 64 -3.37 -4.65 -15.25
N SER A 65 -2.28 -5.41 -15.30
CA SER A 65 -1.43 -5.54 -16.49
C SER A 65 -2.08 -6.33 -17.63
N HIS A 66 -3.17 -7.06 -17.37
CA HIS A 66 -3.91 -7.78 -18.40
C HIS A 66 -4.94 -6.91 -19.12
N PHE A 67 -5.10 -5.65 -18.72
CA PHE A 67 -6.02 -4.70 -19.35
C PHE A 67 -5.24 -3.74 -20.24
N SER A 68 -5.82 -3.43 -21.39
CA SER A 68 -5.25 -2.45 -22.33
C SER A 68 -5.40 -1.02 -21.82
N SER A 69 -6.39 -0.76 -20.96
CA SER A 69 -6.68 0.55 -20.39
C SER A 69 -7.33 0.45 -19.01
N MET A 70 -7.26 1.54 -18.24
CA MET A 70 -7.96 1.63 -16.96
C MET A 70 -9.49 1.58 -17.13
N GLU A 71 -10.00 2.18 -18.21
CA GLU A 71 -11.43 2.17 -18.51
C GLU A 71 -11.97 0.73 -18.67
N GLU A 72 -11.22 -0.12 -19.36
CA GLU A 72 -11.54 -1.54 -19.52
C GLU A 72 -11.58 -2.27 -18.16
N ALA A 73 -10.58 -2.04 -17.31
CA ALA A 73 -10.51 -2.62 -15.97
C ALA A 73 -11.71 -2.20 -15.10
N VAL A 74 -12.08 -0.92 -15.14
CA VAL A 74 -13.24 -0.38 -14.39
C VAL A 74 -14.54 -0.97 -14.91
N LYS A 75 -14.73 -1.07 -16.23
CA LYS A 75 -15.92 -1.70 -16.83
C LYS A 75 -16.09 -3.14 -16.37
N LYS A 76 -15.02 -3.94 -16.40
CA LYS A 76 -15.06 -5.32 -15.92
C LYS A 76 -15.34 -5.41 -14.42
N ALA A 77 -14.80 -4.49 -13.62
CA ALA A 77 -15.08 -4.41 -12.19
C ALA A 77 -16.56 -4.11 -11.93
N ALA A 78 -17.15 -3.13 -12.62
CA ALA A 78 -18.57 -2.80 -12.51
C ALA A 78 -19.48 -3.99 -12.85
N ILE A 79 -19.18 -4.72 -13.94
CA ILE A 79 -19.94 -5.92 -14.32
C ILE A 79 -19.83 -7.00 -13.22
N THR A 80 -18.62 -7.25 -12.73
CA THR A 80 -18.37 -8.26 -11.69
C THR A 80 -19.15 -7.94 -10.41
N LEU A 81 -19.15 -6.67 -9.97
CA LEU A 81 -19.92 -6.21 -8.82
C LEU A 81 -21.43 -6.36 -9.04
N SER A 82 -21.93 -6.06 -10.24
CA SER A 82 -23.36 -6.19 -10.57
C SER A 82 -23.84 -7.64 -10.48
N HIS A 83 -23.02 -8.61 -10.90
CA HIS A 83 -23.33 -10.04 -10.77
C HIS A 83 -23.27 -10.51 -9.32
N PHE A 84 -22.31 -10.00 -8.54
CA PHE A 84 -22.21 -10.32 -7.12
C PHE A 84 -23.44 -9.84 -6.35
N GLN A 85 -23.90 -8.61 -6.60
CA GLN A 85 -25.10 -8.06 -5.96
C GLN A 85 -26.38 -8.86 -6.26
N LYS A 86 -26.54 -9.35 -7.50
CA LYS A 86 -27.73 -10.13 -7.91
C LYS A 86 -27.77 -11.55 -7.33
N ASN A 87 -26.62 -12.11 -7.00
CA ASN A 87 -26.48 -13.47 -6.47
C ASN A 87 -26.21 -13.49 -4.96
N LEU A 88 -26.44 -12.37 -4.27
CA LEU A 88 -26.34 -12.33 -2.81
C LEU A 88 -27.55 -13.10 -2.25
N PRO A 89 -27.35 -14.08 -1.33
CA PRO A 89 -28.47 -14.74 -0.70
C PRO A 89 -29.35 -13.68 -0.04
N LEU A 90 -30.66 -13.73 -0.33
CA LEU A 90 -31.66 -12.94 0.39
C LEU A 90 -31.47 -13.24 1.89
N GLN A 91 -31.20 -12.21 2.68
CA GLN A 91 -31.23 -12.31 4.14
C GLN A 91 -32.64 -12.65 4.62
#